data_AF-A0A1I1HQC5-F1
#
_entry.id   AF-A0A1I1HQC5-F1
#
_cell.length_a   1.000
_cell.length_b   1.000
_cell.length_c   1.000
_cell.angle_alpha   90.00
_cell.angle_beta   90.00
_cell.angle_gamma   90.00
#
_symmetry.space_group_name_H-M   'P 1'
#
loop_
_entity.id
_entity.type
_entity.pdbx_description
1 polymer ?
#
loop_
_entity_poly.entity_id
_entity_poly.type
_entity_poly.pdbx_seq_one_letter_code
_entity_poly.pdbx_strand_id
1 'polypeptide(L)' 'MVKVQRGCVTLEGDVDWNYQSQAAERAVETISDVKGVSNLIRVKPQVIAQLISLDFR' A
#
# COMPACT_ATOMS: atom_id res chain seq x y z
N MET A 1 -0.77 8.66 6.29
CA MET A 1 -1.45 9.97 6.34
C MET A 1 -2.12 10.21 5.00
N VAL A 2 -3.30 10.84 4.93
CA VAL A 2 -4.01 11.08 3.66
C VAL A 2 -4.05 12.60 3.43
N LYS A 3 -3.54 13.06 2.28
CA LYS A 3 -3.61 14.48 1.86
C LYS A 3 -4.49 14.59 0.63
N VAL A 4 -5.42 15.54 0.64
CA VAL A 4 -6.30 15.87 -0.49
C VAL A 4 -5.93 17.27 -0.99
N GLN A 5 -5.50 17.39 -2.24
CA GLN A 5 -5.31 18.69 -2.90
C GLN A 5 -5.99 18.68 -4.28
N ARG A 6 -6.97 19.56 -4.47
CA ARG A 6 -7.63 19.81 -5.77
C ARG A 6 -8.19 18.55 -6.46
N GLY A 7 -8.73 17.62 -5.68
CA GLY A 7 -9.28 16.35 -6.19
C GLY A 7 -8.21 15.28 -6.48
N CYS A 8 -6.93 15.55 -6.22
CA CYS A 8 -5.90 14.53 -6.19
C CYS A 8 -5.70 14.06 -4.75
N VAL A 9 -5.72 12.73 -4.55
CA VAL A 9 -5.50 12.11 -3.25
C VAL A 9 -4.19 11.34 -3.27
N THR A 10 -3.35 11.60 -2.28
CA THR A 10 -2.11 10.84 -2.10
C THR A 10 -2.24 9.93 -0.88
N LEU A 11 -2.01 8.63 -1.10
CA LEU A 11 -1.98 7.60 -0.08
C LEU A 11 -0.54 7.33 0.33
N GLU A 12 -0.21 7.56 1.60
CA GLU A 12 1.12 7.33 2.16
C GLU A 12 1.04 6.51 3.46
N GLY A 13 1.88 5.49 3.56
CA GLY A 13 2.04 4.64 4.74
C GLY A 13 2.72 3.32 4.42
N ASP A 14 3.00 2.54 5.47
CA ASP A 14 3.55 1.19 5.35
C ASP A 14 2.47 0.16 5.65
N VAL A 15 2.34 -0.86 4.80
CA VAL A 15 1.40 -1.98 4.99
C VAL A 15 2.16 -3.30 4.94
N ASP A 16 1.62 -4.32 5.60
CA ASP A 16 2.26 -5.63 5.64
C ASP A 16 1.96 -6.45 4.38
N TRP A 17 0.87 -6.14 3.67
CA TRP A 17 0.42 -6.90 2.50
C TRP A 17 -0.02 -6.05 1.32
N ASN A 18 0.23 -6.55 0.12
CA ASN A 18 -0.16 -5.88 -1.13
C ASN A 18 -1.69 -5.69 -1.26
N TYR A 19 -2.50 -6.59 -0.68
CA TYR A 19 -3.95 -6.44 -0.70
C TYR A 19 -4.42 -5.19 0.07
N GLN A 20 -3.70 -4.80 1.14
CA GLN A 20 -4.04 -3.62 1.94
C GLN A 20 -3.79 -2.34 1.13
N SER A 21 -2.68 -2.30 0.38
CA SER A 21 -2.39 -1.21 -0.56
C SER A 21 -3.48 -1.09 -1.63
N GLN A 22 -3.84 -2.20 -2.28
CA GLN A 22 -4.89 -2.21 -3.32
C GLN A 22 -6.28 -1.85 -2.78
N ALA A 23 -6.62 -2.31 -1.57
CA ALA A 23 -7.89 -1.96 -0.94
C ALA A 23 -7.97 -0.46 -0.62
N ALA A 24 -6.87 0.14 -0.16
CA ALA A 24 -6.79 1.58 0.10
C ALA A 24 -6.95 2.40 -1.19
N GLU A 25 -6.31 1.98 -2.27
CA GLU A 25 -6.44 2.63 -3.59
C GLU A 25 -7.88 2.58 -4.10
N ARG A 26 -8.51 1.41 -4.11
CA ARG A 26 -9.91 1.24 -4.52
C ARG A 26 -10.88 2.06 -3.68
N ALA A 27 -10.68 2.11 -2.36
CA ALA A 27 -11.52 2.90 -1.47
C ALA A 27 -11.48 4.39 -1.84
N VAL A 28 -10.31 4.91 -2.22
CA VAL A 28 -10.16 6.30 -2.66
C VAL A 28 -10.72 6.54 -4.06
N GLU A 29 -10.55 5.60 -4.99
CA GLU A 29 -11.14 5.70 -6.34
C GLU A 29 -12.68 5.77 -6.31
N THR A 30 -13.32 5.15 -5.32
CA THR A 30 -14.79 5.18 -5.20
C THR A 30 -15.35 6.55 -4.78
N ILE A 31 -14.50 7.50 -4.39
CA ILE A 31 -14.92 8.84 -3.97
C ILE A 31 -15.18 9.68 -5.23
N SER A 32 -16.43 10.10 -5.43
CA SER A 32 -16.91 10.75 -6.67
C SER A 32 -16.18 12.03 -7.06
N ASP A 33 -15.57 12.73 -6.10
CA ASP A 33 -14.83 13.98 -6.33
C ASP A 33 -13.31 13.78 -6.52
N VAL A 34 -12.83 12.53 -6.50
CA VAL A 34 -11.43 12.21 -6.75
C VAL A 34 -11.17 12.15 -8.25
N LYS A 35 -10.33 13.08 -8.70
CA LYS A 35 -9.86 13.19 -10.09
C LYS A 35 -8.59 12.39 -10.36
N GLY A 36 -7.90 11.95 -9.31
CA GLY A 36 -6.69 11.13 -9.42
C GLY A 36 -6.20 10.61 -8.08
N VAL A 37 -5.62 9.41 -8.09
CA VAL A 37 -5.06 8.74 -6.92
C VAL A 37 -3.56 8.54 -7.13
N SER A 38 -2.76 8.96 -6.15
CA SER A 38 -1.33 8.66 -6.08
C SER A 38 -1.09 7.69 -4.93
N ASN A 39 -0.90 6.42 -5.26
CA ASN A 39 -0.61 5.37 -4.28
C ASN A 39 0.90 5.29 -4.02
N LEU A 40 1.34 5.81 -2.87
CA LEU A 40 2.73 5.75 -2.38
C LEU A 40 2.86 4.80 -1.18
N ILE A 41 1.89 3.90 -0.98
CA ILE A 41 1.92 2.92 0.11
C ILE A 41 3.07 1.95 -0.15
N ARG A 42 3.97 1.81 0.84
CA ARG A 42 5.05 0.85 0.81
C ARG A 42 4.58 -0.47 1.40
N VAL A 43 4.60 -1.53 0.61
CA VAL A 43 4.38 -2.88 1.11
C VAL A 43 5.69 -3.35 1.72
N LYS A 44 5.69 -3.64 3.02
CA LYS A 44 6.86 -4.21 3.68
C LYS A 44 7.18 -5.55 3.02
N PRO A 45 8.41 -5.77 2.56
CA PRO A 45 8.79 -7.06 2.03
C PRO A 45 8.73 -8.07 3.17
N GLN A 46 7.70 -8.92 3.18
CA GLN A 46 7.66 -10.12 4.02
C GLN A 46 8.66 -11.13 3.45
N VAL A 47 9.93 -10.83 3.64
CA VAL A 47 11.00 -11.78 3.43
C VAL A 47 10.80 -12.88 4.47
N ILE A 48 10.25 -14.00 4.04
CA ILE A 48 10.35 -15.27 4.78
C ILE A 48 11.79 -15.82 4.63
N ALA A 49 12.82 -14.96 4.70
CA ALA A 49 14.23 -15.41 4.74
C ALA A 49 14.70 -15.65 6.18
N GLN A 50 13.81 -16.18 7.02
CA GLN A 50 14.23 -16.86 8.24
C GLN A 50 14.14 -18.39 8.11
N LEU A 51 13.56 -18.93 7.02
CA LEU A 51 13.47 -20.38 6.81
C LEU A 51 14.50 -20.95 5.82
N ILE A 52 15.42 -20.14 5.28
CA ILE A 52 16.47 -20.64 4.36
C ILE A 52 17.81 -20.89 5.09
N SER A 53 17.82 -20.84 6.43
CA SER A 53 19.04 -21.05 7.24
C SER A 53 18.99 -22.27 8.15
N LEU A 54 17.93 -23.09 8.08
CA LEU A 54 17.89 -24.40 8.73
C LEU A 54 17.77 -25.48 7.65
N ASP A 55 18.48 -26.58 7.84
CA ASP A 55 18.52 -27.81 7.01
C ASP A 55 19.50 -27.86 5.83
N PHE A 56 20.76 -27.53 6.08
CA PHE A 56 21.88 -28.34 5.55
C PHE A 56 22.86 -28.65 6.69
N ARG A 57 22.55 -29.63 7.53
CA ARG A 57 23.54 -30.36 8.33
C ARG A 57 23.35 -31.86 8.13
#